data_AF-A0A101SJ85-F1
#
_entry.id   AF-A0A101SJ85-F1
#
_cell.length_a   1.000
_cell.length_b   1.000
_cell.length_c   1.000
_cell.angle_alpha   90.00
_cell.angle_beta   90.00
_cell.angle_gamma   90.00
#
_symmetry.space_group_name_H-M   'P 1'
#
loop_
_entity.id
_entity.type
_entity.pdbx_description
1 polymer ?
#
loop_
_entity_poly.entity_id
_entity_poly.type
_entity_poly.pdbx_seq_one_letter_code
_entity_poly.pdbx_strand_id
1 'polypeptide(L)'
;MSDPSRPRRILLVGPSVPLVRAAVSAGFQVWSLCDVRRRPPEELGALSERLLIADFGDEAALKTALDTAAAVGLHVNPPVAVRQLADPDAVQRLVRDNGLCPPGAVEDPAGHRYRVDTLSVHGMHHTVGITVETPYGLLHPAPLAGDTAATLRSVVTSLLDLAGYQYGPAHTLVLLTPRGPATIGCRAVVAEEPIPWLVRTAAERDLVADTFEVLAGRDVAPVRALRFAASVTLPDTWREEVRALPYVRHAVACERGRRGHAVLDADSPEEARERAHDIRRLAG
;
A
#
# COMPACT_ATOMS: atom_id res chain seq x y z
N MET A 1 -4.61 -26.94 9.15
CA MET A 1 -3.48 -27.00 10.10
C MET A 1 -2.20 -26.93 9.29
N SER A 2 -1.60 -25.75 9.20
CA SER A 2 -0.34 -25.54 8.46
C SER A 2 0.82 -26.08 9.30
N ASP A 3 1.62 -26.97 8.72
CA ASP A 3 2.80 -27.59 9.32
C ASP A 3 3.82 -26.53 9.79
N PRO A 4 4.17 -26.46 11.09
CA PRO A 4 5.13 -25.49 11.63
C PRO A 4 6.58 -25.70 11.16
N SER A 5 6.89 -26.76 10.39
CA SER A 5 8.26 -27.08 9.98
C SER A 5 8.67 -26.52 8.61
N ARG A 6 7.79 -25.82 7.87
CA ARG A 6 8.15 -25.27 6.56
C ARG A 6 8.90 -23.94 6.76
N PRO A 7 10.16 -23.81 6.29
CA PRO A 7 10.85 -22.52 6.35
C PRO A 7 10.03 -21.47 5.60
N ARG A 8 9.69 -20.38 6.29
CA ARG A 8 8.95 -19.25 5.72
C ARG A 8 9.89 -18.50 4.80
N ARG A 9 10.00 -18.94 3.55
CA ARG A 9 10.82 -18.27 2.55
C ARG A 9 10.00 -17.22 1.81
N ILE A 10 10.62 -16.10 1.47
CA ILE A 10 10.00 -15.02 0.69
C ILE A 10 10.96 -14.50 -0.37
N LEU A 11 10.43 -14.14 -1.54
CA LEU A 11 11.16 -13.37 -2.55
C LEU A 11 10.84 -11.88 -2.38
N LEU A 12 11.87 -11.05 -2.24
CA LEU A 12 11.77 -9.60 -2.35
C LEU A 12 12.44 -9.12 -3.64
N VAL A 13 11.74 -8.30 -4.42
CA VAL A 13 12.22 -7.79 -5.72
C VAL A 13 12.66 -6.33 -5.57
N GLY A 14 13.90 -6.04 -5.96
CA GLY A 14 14.56 -4.75 -5.78
C GLY A 14 14.58 -4.25 -4.33
N PRO A 15 14.83 -5.08 -3.30
CA PRO A 15 14.64 -4.67 -1.91
C PRO A 15 15.69 -3.65 -1.46
N SER A 16 15.30 -2.81 -0.51
CA SER A 16 16.24 -2.04 0.31
C SER A 16 16.75 -2.88 1.47
N VAL A 17 17.93 -2.54 2.01
CA VAL A 17 18.49 -3.20 3.20
C VAL A 17 17.52 -3.18 4.39
N PRO A 18 16.87 -2.05 4.74
CA PRO A 18 15.88 -2.04 5.82
C PRO A 18 14.71 -3.01 5.60
N LEU A 19 14.25 -3.18 4.36
CA LEU A 19 13.16 -4.11 4.05
C LEU A 19 13.58 -5.57 4.28
N VAL A 20 14.80 -5.94 3.85
CA VAL A 20 15.34 -7.29 4.12
C VAL A 20 15.51 -7.52 5.62
N ARG A 21 16.02 -6.53 6.37
CA ARG A 21 16.13 -6.62 7.84
C ARG A 21 14.77 -6.83 8.49
N ALA A 22 13.73 -6.12 8.06
CA ALA A 22 12.39 -6.31 8.58
C ALA A 22 11.86 -7.72 8.33
N ALA A 23 12.05 -8.27 7.11
CA ALA A 23 11.66 -9.64 6.78
C ALA A 23 12.40 -10.69 7.61
N VAL A 24 13.73 -10.55 7.78
CA VAL A 24 14.55 -11.45 8.60
C VAL A 24 14.11 -11.39 10.08
N SER A 25 13.89 -10.20 10.63
CA SER A 25 13.38 -10.01 11.99
C SER A 25 12.01 -10.66 12.20
N ALA A 26 11.17 -10.70 11.16
CA ALA A 26 9.88 -11.38 11.19
C ALA A 26 9.97 -12.91 11.06
N GLY A 27 11.19 -13.45 10.87
CA GLY A 27 11.49 -14.89 10.81
C GLY A 27 11.54 -15.48 9.40
N PHE A 28 11.63 -14.65 8.36
CA PHE A 28 11.70 -15.14 6.98
C PHE A 28 13.13 -15.47 6.53
N GLN A 29 13.23 -16.53 5.75
CA GLN A 29 14.39 -16.79 4.90
C GLN A 29 14.24 -16.01 3.58
N VAL A 30 15.05 -14.98 3.38
CA VAL A 30 14.84 -14.01 2.29
C VAL A 30 15.64 -14.39 1.05
N TRP A 31 14.97 -14.45 -0.09
CA TRP A 31 15.60 -14.35 -1.41
C TRP A 31 15.45 -12.93 -1.91
N SER A 32 16.53 -12.34 -2.39
CA SER A 32 16.53 -10.98 -2.95
C SER A 32 16.78 -11.06 -4.44
N LEU A 33 15.88 -10.50 -5.25
CA LEU A 33 16.08 -10.32 -6.69
C LEU A 33 16.50 -8.87 -6.95
N CYS A 34 17.71 -8.65 -7.46
CA CYS A 34 18.25 -7.32 -7.72
C CYS A 34 18.44 -7.09 -9.23
N ASP A 35 18.33 -5.82 -9.62
CA ASP A 35 18.57 -5.37 -10.98
C ASP A 35 20.08 -5.39 -11.27
N VAL A 36 20.51 -6.04 -12.36
CA VAL A 36 21.91 -6.06 -12.80
C VAL A 36 22.49 -4.66 -13.02
N ARG A 37 21.65 -3.68 -13.37
CA ARG A 37 22.04 -2.29 -13.61
C ARG A 37 22.31 -1.51 -12.33
N ARG A 38 21.98 -2.08 -11.16
CA ARG A 38 22.23 -1.48 -9.85
C ARG A 38 23.13 -2.40 -9.05
N ARG A 39 24.29 -1.91 -8.61
CA ARG A 39 25.12 -2.69 -7.69
C ARG A 39 24.35 -2.88 -6.37
N PRO A 40 24.01 -4.12 -5.97
CA PRO A 40 23.35 -4.35 -4.69
C PRO A 40 24.32 -4.00 -3.56
N PRO A 41 23.85 -3.35 -2.47
CA PRO A 41 24.64 -3.20 -1.26
C PRO A 41 25.17 -4.56 -0.78
N GLU A 42 26.44 -4.63 -0.38
CA GLU A 42 27.08 -5.89 0.07
C GLU A 42 26.31 -6.53 1.24
N GLU A 43 25.72 -5.70 2.09
CA GLU A 43 24.87 -6.08 3.21
C GLU A 43 23.65 -6.92 2.78
N LEU A 44 23.09 -6.70 1.59
CA LEU A 44 21.98 -7.54 1.09
C LEU A 44 22.41 -8.98 0.91
N GLY A 45 23.66 -9.22 0.47
CA GLY A 45 24.19 -10.57 0.30
C GLY A 45 24.35 -11.30 1.63
N ALA A 46 24.69 -10.59 2.70
CA ALA A 46 24.81 -11.16 4.05
C ALA A 46 23.46 -11.44 4.71
N LEU A 47 22.43 -10.65 4.38
CA LEU A 47 21.09 -10.79 4.96
C LEU A 47 20.16 -11.74 4.18
N SER A 48 20.46 -12.01 2.90
CA SER A 48 19.64 -12.88 2.05
C SER A 48 20.20 -14.30 2.03
N GLU A 49 19.33 -15.31 2.15
CA GLU A 49 19.70 -16.71 1.90
C GLU A 49 20.17 -16.91 0.45
N ARG A 50 19.57 -16.16 -0.49
CA ARG A 50 19.93 -16.19 -1.90
C ARG A 50 19.78 -14.82 -2.54
N LEU A 51 20.77 -14.44 -3.34
CA LEU A 51 20.73 -13.26 -4.20
C LEU A 51 20.56 -13.71 -5.65
N LEU A 52 19.48 -13.29 -6.29
CA LEU A 52 19.23 -13.44 -7.72
C LEU A 52 19.52 -12.10 -8.38
N ILE A 53 20.18 -12.12 -9.54
CA ILE A 53 20.46 -10.93 -10.33
C ILE A 53 19.81 -11.11 -11.70
N ALA A 54 19.02 -10.13 -12.14
CA ALA A 54 18.42 -10.11 -13.48
C ALA A 54 18.38 -8.67 -14.01
N ASP A 55 18.39 -8.47 -15.33
CA ASP A 55 18.07 -7.16 -15.90
C ASP A 55 16.56 -6.92 -15.78
N PHE A 56 16.16 -5.88 -15.04
CA PHE A 56 14.74 -5.57 -14.87
C PHE A 56 14.10 -4.98 -16.13
N GLY A 57 14.92 -4.52 -17.09
CA GLY A 57 14.46 -4.15 -18.42
C GLY A 57 14.28 -5.32 -19.38
N ASP A 58 14.69 -6.54 -18.99
CA ASP A 58 14.51 -7.77 -19.76
C ASP A 58 13.40 -8.62 -19.13
N GLU A 59 12.23 -8.61 -19.76
CA GLU A 59 11.05 -9.35 -19.30
C GLU A 59 11.31 -10.87 -19.23
N ALA A 60 12.08 -11.44 -20.16
CA ALA A 60 12.37 -12.86 -20.18
C ALA A 60 13.31 -13.26 -19.03
N ALA A 61 14.30 -12.42 -18.74
CA ALA A 61 15.18 -12.60 -17.58
C ALA A 61 14.40 -12.51 -16.26
N LEU A 62 13.53 -11.50 -16.13
CA LEU A 62 12.68 -11.32 -14.95
C LEU A 62 11.74 -12.52 -14.76
N LYS A 63 11.08 -12.97 -15.83
CA LYS A 63 10.22 -14.16 -15.81
C LYS A 63 10.98 -15.39 -15.34
N THR A 64 12.19 -15.62 -15.83
CA THR A 64 13.03 -16.76 -15.43
C THR A 64 13.37 -16.73 -13.94
N ALA A 65 13.72 -15.55 -13.40
CA ALA A 65 13.99 -15.38 -11.98
C ALA A 65 12.74 -15.64 -11.11
N LEU A 66 11.58 -15.16 -11.55
CA LEU A 66 10.30 -15.40 -10.87
C LEU A 66 9.88 -16.86 -10.94
N ASP A 67 10.04 -17.54 -12.07
CA ASP A 67 9.75 -18.97 -12.23
C ASP A 67 10.67 -19.83 -11.32
N THR A 68 11.93 -19.41 -11.14
CA THR A 68 12.86 -20.07 -10.21
C THR A 68 12.38 -19.95 -8.76
N ALA A 69 11.89 -18.78 -8.36
CA ALA A 69 11.27 -18.56 -7.05
C ALA A 69 9.94 -19.35 -6.91
N ALA A 70 9.17 -19.43 -7.99
CA ALA A 70 7.93 -20.21 -8.05
C ALA A 70 8.16 -21.69 -7.76
N ALA A 71 9.17 -22.27 -8.41
CA ALA A 71 9.50 -23.69 -8.33
C ALA A 71 9.85 -24.15 -6.90
N VAL A 72 10.29 -23.24 -6.04
CA VAL A 72 10.59 -23.52 -4.62
C VAL A 72 9.51 -23.05 -3.66
N GLY A 73 8.36 -22.60 -4.17
CA GLY A 73 7.17 -22.29 -3.37
C GLY A 73 7.17 -20.92 -2.70
N LEU A 74 7.84 -19.90 -3.26
CA LEU A 74 7.85 -18.54 -2.70
C LEU A 74 6.57 -17.73 -2.98
N HIS A 75 5.54 -18.35 -3.55
CA HIS A 75 4.25 -17.70 -3.79
C HIS A 75 3.30 -17.97 -2.63
N VAL A 76 2.96 -16.90 -1.91
CA VAL A 76 1.93 -16.94 -0.85
C VAL A 76 0.51 -16.74 -1.42
N ASN A 77 0.40 -16.16 -2.62
CA ASN A 77 -0.87 -15.96 -3.33
C ASN A 77 -0.84 -16.68 -4.69
N PRO A 78 -2.00 -17.08 -5.22
CA PRO A 78 -2.10 -17.55 -6.60
C PRO A 78 -1.54 -16.49 -7.57
N PRO A 79 -0.64 -16.84 -8.51
CA PRO A 79 -0.10 -15.86 -9.47
C PRO A 79 -1.19 -15.16 -10.30
N VAL A 80 -2.28 -15.88 -10.59
CA VAL A 80 -3.45 -15.32 -11.30
C VAL A 80 -4.11 -14.19 -10.50
N ALA A 81 -4.24 -14.32 -9.18
CA ALA A 81 -4.82 -13.30 -8.31
C ALA A 81 -4.01 -12.00 -8.37
N VAL A 82 -2.69 -12.11 -8.20
CA VAL A 82 -1.78 -10.95 -8.22
C VAL A 82 -1.79 -10.26 -9.58
N ARG A 83 -1.75 -11.03 -10.68
CA ARG A 83 -1.80 -10.48 -12.04
C ARG A 83 -3.14 -9.80 -12.33
N GLN A 84 -4.24 -10.43 -11.94
CA GLN A 84 -5.57 -9.90 -12.15
C GLN A 84 -5.78 -8.60 -11.38
N LEU A 85 -5.33 -8.54 -10.12
CA LEU A 85 -5.42 -7.31 -9.35
C LEU A 85 -4.55 -6.21 -9.95
N ALA A 86 -3.36 -6.52 -10.47
CA ALA A 86 -2.44 -5.54 -11.06
C ALA A 86 -2.91 -4.96 -12.42
N ASP A 87 -3.89 -5.57 -13.09
CA ASP A 87 -4.47 -5.10 -14.34
C ASP A 87 -5.80 -4.35 -14.06
N PRO A 88 -5.85 -3.01 -14.21
CA PRO A 88 -7.06 -2.23 -13.96
C PRO A 88 -8.25 -2.68 -14.82
N ASP A 89 -8.03 -3.10 -16.06
CA ASP A 89 -9.11 -3.56 -16.94
C ASP A 89 -9.63 -4.92 -16.46
N ALA A 90 -8.74 -5.80 -15.99
CA ALA A 90 -9.16 -7.08 -15.40
C ALA A 90 -9.93 -6.87 -14.09
N VAL A 91 -9.52 -5.93 -13.25
CA VAL A 91 -10.27 -5.53 -12.04
C VAL A 91 -11.65 -5.00 -12.43
N GLN A 92 -11.74 -4.08 -13.39
CA GLN A 92 -13.02 -3.52 -13.83
C GLN A 92 -13.96 -4.57 -14.41
N ARG A 93 -13.43 -5.50 -15.24
CA ARG A 93 -14.20 -6.66 -15.72
C ARG A 93 -14.70 -7.50 -14.55
N LEU A 94 -13.81 -7.86 -13.62
CA LEU A 94 -14.15 -8.70 -12.47
C LEU A 94 -15.28 -8.09 -11.63
N VAL A 95 -15.21 -6.80 -11.29
CA VAL A 95 -16.24 -6.14 -10.47
C VAL A 95 -17.56 -5.97 -11.23
N ARG A 96 -17.52 -5.66 -12.53
CA ARG A 96 -18.73 -5.51 -13.35
C ARG A 96 -19.44 -6.83 -13.52
N ASP A 97 -18.72 -7.88 -13.90
CA ASP A 97 -19.29 -9.19 -14.22
C ASP A 97 -19.88 -9.87 -12.97
N ASN A 98 -19.49 -9.42 -11.76
CA ASN A 98 -20.04 -9.87 -10.47
C ASN A 98 -20.99 -8.85 -9.81
N GLY A 99 -21.42 -7.79 -10.51
CA GLY A 99 -22.39 -6.82 -10.00
C GLY A 99 -21.88 -5.95 -8.84
N LEU A 100 -20.57 -5.86 -8.65
CA LEU A 100 -19.93 -5.03 -7.61
C LEU A 100 -19.67 -3.58 -8.05
N CYS A 101 -19.98 -3.25 -9.30
CA CYS A 101 -19.85 -1.90 -9.85
C CYS A 101 -21.13 -1.52 -10.60
N PRO A 102 -21.87 -0.50 -10.14
CA PRO A 102 -23.03 0.01 -10.85
C PRO A 102 -22.65 0.56 -12.24
N PRO A 103 -23.52 0.43 -13.27
CA PRO A 103 -23.25 0.95 -14.60
C PRO A 103 -22.97 2.45 -14.59
N GLY A 104 -21.87 2.84 -15.23
CA GLY A 104 -21.40 4.22 -15.39
C GLY A 104 -20.76 4.84 -14.14
N ALA A 105 -20.64 4.10 -13.02
CA ALA A 105 -20.17 4.67 -11.76
C ALA A 105 -18.71 5.13 -11.82
N VAL A 106 -17.88 4.52 -12.67
CA VAL A 106 -16.47 4.90 -12.85
C VAL A 106 -16.33 6.30 -13.47
N GLU A 107 -17.30 6.71 -14.29
CA GLU A 107 -17.32 7.96 -15.05
C GLU A 107 -18.02 9.11 -14.31
N ASP A 108 -18.49 8.88 -13.07
CA ASP A 108 -19.25 9.89 -12.33
C ASP A 108 -18.36 11.07 -11.88
N PRO A 109 -18.60 12.30 -12.36
CA PRO A 109 -17.81 13.46 -11.95
C PRO A 109 -18.02 13.85 -10.49
N ALA A 110 -19.11 13.40 -9.85
CA ALA A 110 -19.38 13.61 -8.43
C ALA A 110 -18.74 12.55 -7.53
N GLY A 111 -18.00 11.61 -8.12
CA GLY A 111 -17.35 10.52 -7.40
C GLY A 111 -16.23 11.00 -6.47
N HIS A 112 -16.26 10.57 -5.21
CA HIS A 112 -15.21 10.84 -4.24
C HIS A 112 -14.20 9.68 -4.22
N ARG A 113 -12.90 9.99 -4.34
CA ARG A 113 -11.84 8.99 -4.41
C ARG A 113 -11.35 8.59 -3.02
N TYR A 114 -11.49 7.31 -2.73
CA TYR A 114 -10.99 6.66 -1.53
C TYR A 114 -9.88 5.66 -1.88
N ARG A 115 -8.89 5.60 -1.00
CA ARG A 115 -7.83 4.60 -0.96
C ARG A 115 -8.12 3.71 0.24
N VAL A 116 -8.32 2.42 0.00
CA VAL A 116 -8.59 1.43 1.04
C VAL A 116 -7.39 0.49 1.08
N ASP A 117 -6.69 0.53 2.20
CA ASP A 117 -5.53 -0.32 2.46
C ASP A 117 -5.97 -1.50 3.29
N THR A 118 -5.58 -2.70 2.86
CA THR A 118 -5.95 -3.95 3.51
C THR A 118 -4.72 -4.80 3.79
N LEU A 119 -4.80 -5.63 4.83
CA LEU A 119 -3.89 -6.73 5.10
C LEU A 119 -4.70 -8.02 5.13
N SER A 120 -4.24 -9.03 4.40
CA SER A 120 -4.93 -10.30 4.24
C SER A 120 -4.15 -11.42 4.89
N VAL A 121 -4.82 -12.33 5.58
CA VAL A 121 -4.22 -13.55 6.12
C VAL A 121 -5.23 -14.69 6.01
N HIS A 122 -4.83 -15.81 5.40
CA HIS A 122 -5.74 -16.94 5.15
C HIS A 122 -7.05 -16.55 4.44
N GLY A 123 -7.01 -15.55 3.54
CA GLY A 123 -8.20 -15.02 2.87
C GLY A 123 -9.08 -14.11 3.74
N MET A 124 -8.72 -13.88 5.01
CA MET A 124 -9.39 -12.89 5.84
C MET A 124 -8.80 -11.50 5.55
N HIS A 125 -9.62 -10.61 4.98
CA HIS A 125 -9.22 -9.28 4.54
C HIS A 125 -9.53 -8.21 5.61
N HIS A 126 -8.50 -7.67 6.25
CA HIS A 126 -8.65 -6.60 7.25
C HIS A 126 -8.31 -5.25 6.65
N THR A 127 -9.26 -4.32 6.65
CA THR A 127 -8.97 -2.93 6.32
C THR A 127 -8.15 -2.28 7.42
N VAL A 128 -6.94 -1.85 7.07
CA VAL A 128 -6.01 -1.15 7.96
C VAL A 128 -6.08 0.36 7.82
N GLY A 129 -6.67 0.85 6.71
CA GLY A 129 -6.86 2.28 6.53
C GLY A 129 -7.83 2.62 5.42
N ILE A 130 -8.56 3.72 5.60
CA ILE A 130 -9.32 4.37 4.54
C ILE A 130 -8.83 5.82 4.47
N THR A 131 -8.34 6.23 3.31
CA THR A 131 -7.76 7.55 3.07
C THR A 131 -8.52 8.23 1.94
N VAL A 132 -8.90 9.50 2.13
CA VAL A 132 -9.66 10.26 1.12
C VAL A 132 -8.77 11.30 0.44
N GLU A 133 -9.06 11.57 -0.84
CA GLU A 133 -8.47 12.70 -1.55
C GLU A 133 -9.16 14.01 -1.19
N THR A 134 -8.36 15.05 -0.95
CA THR A 134 -8.83 16.38 -0.53
C THR A 134 -8.17 17.46 -1.39
N PRO A 135 -8.68 18.70 -1.41
CA PRO A 135 -8.00 19.80 -2.11
C PRO A 135 -6.58 20.08 -1.61
N TYR A 136 -6.23 19.65 -0.39
CA TYR A 136 -4.90 19.82 0.16
C TYR A 136 -3.93 18.65 -0.09
N GLY A 137 -4.45 17.47 -0.43
CA GLY A 137 -3.69 16.25 -0.68
C GLY A 137 -4.50 15.04 -0.22
N LEU A 138 -4.02 14.30 0.77
CA LEU A 138 -4.71 13.13 1.32
C LEU A 138 -5.02 13.35 2.80
N LEU A 139 -6.14 12.78 3.27
CA LEU A 139 -6.52 12.79 4.67
C LEU A 139 -6.82 11.36 5.16
N HIS A 140 -6.21 10.99 6.28
CA HIS A 140 -6.33 9.69 6.90
C HIS A 140 -6.56 9.83 8.43
N PRO A 141 -7.48 9.05 9.03
CA PRO A 141 -8.53 8.31 8.35
C PRO A 141 -9.45 9.27 7.60
N ALA A 142 -10.14 8.78 6.59
CA ALA A 142 -11.19 9.55 5.94
C ALA A 142 -12.30 9.89 6.98
N PRO A 143 -12.83 11.12 7.01
CA PRO A 143 -13.95 11.49 7.86
C PRO A 143 -15.24 10.91 7.26
N LEU A 144 -15.53 9.66 7.61
CA LEU A 144 -16.67 8.91 7.07
C LEU A 144 -17.90 9.06 7.97
N ALA A 145 -19.07 9.25 7.36
CA ALA A 145 -20.36 9.28 8.05
C ALA A 145 -21.18 8.02 7.74
N GLY A 146 -22.09 7.64 8.65
CA GLY A 146 -23.02 6.53 8.46
C GLY A 146 -22.33 5.23 8.03
N ASP A 147 -22.90 4.58 7.01
CA ASP A 147 -22.46 3.27 6.54
C ASP A 147 -21.32 3.31 5.52
N THR A 148 -20.80 4.50 5.17
CA THR A 148 -19.79 4.63 4.10
C THR A 148 -18.57 3.75 4.34
N ALA A 149 -18.09 3.67 5.58
CA ALA A 149 -16.95 2.82 5.91
C ALA A 149 -17.26 1.34 5.67
N ALA A 150 -18.46 0.88 6.03
CA ALA A 150 -18.88 -0.50 5.80
C ALA A 150 -19.01 -0.81 4.30
N THR A 151 -19.58 0.10 3.52
CA THR A 151 -19.68 -0.01 2.06
C THR A 151 -18.31 -0.14 1.40
N LEU A 152 -17.35 0.71 1.78
CA LEU A 152 -15.98 0.65 1.25
C LEU A 152 -15.27 -0.64 1.63
N ARG A 153 -15.40 -1.10 2.88
CA ARG A 153 -14.82 -2.38 3.31
C ARG A 153 -15.44 -3.56 2.56
N SER A 154 -16.76 -3.55 2.38
CA SER A 154 -17.47 -4.63 1.69
C SER A 154 -17.02 -4.78 0.25
N VAL A 155 -17.01 -3.69 -0.55
CA VAL A 155 -16.64 -3.78 -1.97
C VAL A 155 -15.19 -4.24 -2.17
N VAL A 156 -14.29 -3.82 -1.28
CA VAL A 156 -12.87 -4.22 -1.33
C VAL A 156 -12.69 -5.67 -0.91
N THR A 157 -13.34 -6.10 0.17
CA THR A 157 -13.30 -7.51 0.61
C THR A 157 -13.83 -8.44 -0.47
N SER A 158 -14.99 -8.10 -1.06
CA SER A 158 -15.56 -8.90 -2.16
C SER A 158 -14.65 -8.96 -3.39
N LEU A 159 -13.94 -7.88 -3.74
CA LEU A 159 -12.96 -7.91 -4.82
C LEU A 159 -11.81 -8.90 -4.52
N LEU A 160 -11.27 -8.84 -3.30
CA LEU A 160 -10.14 -9.68 -2.91
C LEU A 160 -10.54 -11.17 -2.81
N ASP A 161 -11.75 -11.45 -2.32
CA ASP A 161 -12.34 -12.79 -2.30
C ASP A 161 -12.50 -13.34 -3.72
N LEU A 162 -13.08 -12.54 -4.63
CA LEU A 162 -13.28 -12.93 -6.04
C LEU A 162 -11.96 -13.18 -6.78
N ALA A 163 -10.92 -12.41 -6.46
CA ALA A 163 -9.59 -12.60 -7.02
C ALA A 163 -8.88 -13.84 -6.43
N GLY A 164 -9.40 -14.42 -5.34
CA GLY A 164 -8.73 -15.49 -4.59
C GLY A 164 -7.45 -15.01 -3.91
N TYR A 165 -7.40 -13.75 -3.48
CA TYR A 165 -6.28 -13.20 -2.72
C TYR A 165 -6.26 -13.79 -1.31
N GLN A 166 -5.10 -14.09 -0.74
CA GLN A 166 -5.01 -14.85 0.51
C GLN A 166 -4.12 -14.21 1.57
N TYR A 167 -2.98 -13.64 1.18
CA TYR A 167 -1.98 -13.11 2.12
C TYR A 167 -1.43 -11.76 1.67
N GLY A 168 -1.07 -10.93 2.64
CA GLY A 168 -0.31 -9.71 2.37
C GLY A 168 -1.19 -8.47 2.11
N PRO A 169 -0.55 -7.36 1.72
CA PRO A 169 -1.20 -6.08 1.60
C PRO A 169 -1.94 -5.96 0.28
N ALA A 170 -3.01 -5.19 0.26
CA ALA A 170 -3.57 -4.67 -0.99
C ALA A 170 -3.99 -3.22 -0.84
N HIS A 171 -3.65 -2.43 -1.85
CA HIS A 171 -4.03 -1.03 -1.99
C HIS A 171 -5.12 -0.92 -3.06
N THR A 172 -6.33 -0.55 -2.66
CA THR A 172 -7.49 -0.49 -3.55
C THR A 172 -7.99 0.94 -3.70
N LEU A 173 -8.28 1.34 -4.93
CA LEU A 173 -8.87 2.63 -5.28
C LEU A 173 -10.36 2.46 -5.54
N VAL A 174 -11.18 3.18 -4.78
CA VAL A 174 -12.64 3.14 -4.87
C VAL A 174 -13.16 4.55 -5.11
N LEU A 175 -14.00 4.71 -6.14
CA LEU A 175 -14.79 5.90 -6.38
C LEU A 175 -16.16 5.70 -5.75
N LEU A 176 -16.54 6.52 -4.77
CA LEU A 176 -17.88 6.49 -4.18
C LEU A 176 -18.75 7.54 -4.85
N THR A 177 -19.84 7.10 -5.46
CA THR A 177 -20.77 7.95 -6.22
C THR A 177 -22.18 7.86 -5.64
N PRO A 178 -23.11 8.76 -6.00
CA PRO A 178 -24.52 8.64 -5.65
C PRO A 178 -25.18 7.32 -6.10
N ARG A 179 -24.62 6.67 -7.13
CA ARG A 179 -25.11 5.37 -7.66
C ARG A 179 -24.50 4.17 -6.95
N GLY A 180 -23.49 4.37 -6.12
CA GLY A 180 -22.77 3.33 -5.39
C GLY A 180 -21.25 3.37 -5.58
N PRO A 181 -20.53 2.47 -4.93
CA PRO A 181 -19.07 2.35 -5.06
C PRO A 181 -18.67 1.75 -6.40
N ALA A 182 -17.54 2.20 -6.94
CA ALA A 182 -16.89 1.64 -8.10
C ALA A 182 -15.41 1.45 -7.82
N THR A 183 -14.93 0.20 -7.87
CA THR A 183 -13.50 -0.09 -7.73
C THR A 183 -12.80 0.18 -9.06
N ILE A 184 -11.90 1.15 -9.07
CA ILE A 184 -11.20 1.61 -10.29
C ILE A 184 -9.80 1.02 -10.43
N GLY A 185 -9.29 0.37 -9.38
CA GLY A 185 -8.01 -0.33 -9.43
C GLY A 185 -7.66 -0.96 -8.09
N CYS A 186 -6.76 -1.95 -8.13
CA CYS A 186 -6.20 -2.59 -6.96
C CYS A 186 -4.75 -2.94 -7.24
N ARG A 187 -3.90 -3.05 -6.22
CA ARG A 187 -2.56 -3.64 -6.34
C ARG A 187 -2.24 -4.42 -5.08
N ALA A 188 -1.67 -5.62 -5.22
CA ALA A 188 -1.21 -6.47 -4.12
C ALA A 188 0.13 -5.96 -3.55
N VAL A 189 0.12 -4.75 -3.00
CA VAL A 189 1.29 -4.02 -2.50
C VAL A 189 0.92 -3.22 -1.26
N VAL A 190 1.92 -2.90 -0.43
CA VAL A 190 1.80 -1.77 0.48
C VAL A 190 1.68 -0.50 -0.38
N ALA A 191 0.74 0.37 -0.04
CA ALA A 191 0.60 1.64 -0.72
C ALA A 191 1.92 2.41 -0.76
N GLU A 192 2.13 3.11 -1.87
CA GLU A 192 3.27 4.00 -1.99
C GLU A 192 3.09 5.24 -1.10
N GLU A 193 4.20 5.95 -0.85
CA GLU A 193 4.16 7.20 -0.10
C GLU A 193 3.20 8.21 -0.73
N PRO A 194 2.43 8.95 0.09
CA PRO A 194 2.63 9.16 1.53
C PRO A 194 1.83 8.24 2.46
N ILE A 195 1.14 7.22 1.93
CA ILE A 195 0.16 6.44 2.70
C ILE A 195 0.75 5.73 3.93
N PRO A 196 1.90 5.03 3.84
CA PRO A 196 2.51 4.41 5.02
C PRO A 196 2.78 5.41 6.15
N TRP A 197 3.25 6.62 5.85
CA TRP A 197 3.44 7.68 6.86
C TRP A 197 2.13 8.21 7.43
N LEU A 198 1.06 8.29 6.63
CA LEU A 198 -0.25 8.69 7.12
C LEU A 198 -0.79 7.69 8.15
N VAL A 199 -0.72 6.40 7.85
CA VAL A 199 -1.17 5.34 8.79
C VAL A 199 -0.29 5.30 10.04
N ARG A 200 1.03 5.42 9.87
CA ARG A 200 1.97 5.49 11.01
C ARG A 200 1.67 6.69 11.90
N THR A 201 1.39 7.84 11.33
CA THR A 201 1.12 9.07 12.08
C THR A 201 -0.23 9.03 12.81
N ALA A 202 -1.26 8.48 12.15
CA ALA A 202 -2.61 8.45 12.70
C ALA A 202 -2.84 7.34 13.73
N ALA A 203 -2.24 6.16 13.52
CA ALA A 203 -2.52 4.95 14.29
C ALA A 203 -1.31 4.33 14.96
N GLU A 204 -0.11 4.91 14.80
CA GLU A 204 1.15 4.37 15.34
C GLU A 204 1.44 2.94 14.85
N ARG A 205 0.99 2.64 13.62
CA ARG A 205 1.17 1.34 12.96
C ARG A 205 2.20 1.40 11.85
N ASP A 206 3.02 0.36 11.75
CA ASP A 206 3.95 0.17 10.64
C ASP A 206 3.38 -0.86 9.66
N LEU A 207 2.81 -0.37 8.55
CA LEU A 207 2.21 -1.24 7.53
C LEU A 207 3.19 -2.22 6.90
N VAL A 208 4.48 -1.87 6.83
CA VAL A 208 5.51 -2.76 6.27
C VAL A 208 5.80 -3.88 7.25
N ALA A 209 5.95 -3.56 8.54
CA ALA A 209 6.11 -4.58 9.58
C ALA A 209 4.87 -5.49 9.64
N ASP A 210 3.67 -4.92 9.67
CA ASP A 210 2.42 -5.67 9.71
C ASP A 210 2.20 -6.57 8.47
N THR A 211 2.72 -6.14 7.32
CA THR A 211 2.75 -6.97 6.11
C THR A 211 3.52 -8.26 6.34
N PHE A 212 4.68 -8.21 7.00
CA PHE A 212 5.42 -9.42 7.32
C PHE A 212 4.71 -10.29 8.35
N GLU A 213 3.97 -9.71 9.29
CA GLU A 213 3.13 -10.47 10.22
C GLU A 213 2.08 -11.31 9.47
N VAL A 214 1.31 -10.71 8.56
CA VAL A 214 0.30 -11.46 7.78
C VAL A 214 0.90 -12.47 6.83
N LEU A 215 2.01 -12.14 6.17
CA LEU A 215 2.73 -13.07 5.30
C LEU A 215 3.25 -14.28 6.09
N ALA A 216 3.47 -14.09 7.40
CA ALA A 216 3.89 -15.12 8.31
C ALA A 216 2.68 -15.92 8.87
N GLY A 217 1.47 -15.67 8.37
CA GLY A 217 0.24 -16.31 8.82
C GLY A 217 -0.25 -15.84 10.18
N ARG A 218 0.20 -14.67 10.65
CA ARG A 218 -0.27 -14.08 11.90
C ARG A 218 -1.38 -13.09 11.63
N ASP A 219 -2.40 -13.11 12.48
CA ASP A 219 -3.47 -12.13 12.43
C ASP A 219 -2.96 -10.75 12.82
N VAL A 220 -3.56 -9.72 12.23
CA VAL A 220 -3.26 -8.33 12.57
C VAL A 220 -4.45 -7.75 13.32
N ALA A 221 -4.17 -7.12 14.45
CA ALA A 221 -5.19 -6.46 15.24
C ALA A 221 -5.87 -5.34 14.42
N PRO A 222 -7.17 -5.08 14.63
CA PRO A 222 -7.85 -3.95 14.00
C PRO A 222 -7.09 -2.64 14.24
N VAL A 223 -6.87 -1.88 13.17
CA VAL A 223 -6.22 -0.58 13.25
C VAL A 223 -7.24 0.46 13.72
N ARG A 224 -6.94 1.10 14.86
CA ARG A 224 -7.71 2.25 15.35
C ARG A 224 -6.85 3.50 15.23
N ALA A 225 -7.28 4.44 14.39
CA ALA A 225 -6.67 5.76 14.34
C ALA A 225 -6.93 6.51 15.67
N LEU A 226 -5.88 7.11 16.21
CA LEU A 226 -5.87 7.92 17.43
C LEU A 226 -6.04 9.40 17.11
N ARG A 227 -5.65 9.81 15.91
CA ARG A 227 -5.67 11.19 15.39
C ARG A 227 -5.83 11.18 13.87
N PHE A 228 -5.94 12.35 13.27
CA PHE A 228 -5.85 12.52 11.83
C PHE A 228 -4.41 12.77 11.40
N ALA A 229 -4.11 12.37 10.17
CA ALA A 229 -2.89 12.67 9.46
C ALA A 229 -3.26 13.16 8.05
N ALA A 230 -2.60 14.21 7.58
CA ALA A 230 -2.80 14.72 6.24
C ALA A 230 -1.49 14.82 5.47
N SER A 231 -1.54 14.56 4.18
CA SER A 231 -0.42 14.82 3.28
C SER A 231 -0.65 16.11 2.52
N VAL A 232 0.39 16.91 2.38
CA VAL A 232 0.38 18.14 1.61
C VAL A 232 1.44 18.02 0.51
N THR A 233 1.04 18.21 -0.74
CA THR A 233 1.99 18.26 -1.86
C THR A 233 2.87 19.50 -1.71
N LEU A 234 4.18 19.31 -1.81
CA LEU A 234 5.18 20.37 -1.75
C LEU A 234 5.69 20.69 -3.17
N PRO A 235 5.94 21.97 -3.50
CA PRO A 235 6.65 22.34 -4.72
C PRO A 235 8.13 21.94 -4.65
N ASP A 236 8.80 21.90 -5.80
CA ASP A 236 10.24 21.57 -5.88
C ASP A 236 11.12 22.52 -5.03
N THR A 237 10.68 23.78 -4.86
CA THR A 237 11.40 24.87 -4.16
C THR A 237 10.92 25.09 -2.73
N TRP A 238 10.31 24.09 -2.11
CA TRP A 238 9.80 24.23 -0.74
C TRP A 238 10.93 24.50 0.28
N ARG A 239 10.57 25.18 1.35
CA ARG A 239 11.45 25.67 2.41
C ARG A 239 11.65 24.61 3.50
N GLU A 240 12.90 24.30 3.86
CA GLU A 240 13.23 23.32 4.92
C GLU A 240 12.59 23.67 6.28
N GLU A 241 12.24 24.94 6.52
CA GLU A 241 11.47 25.40 7.68
C GLU A 241 10.14 24.64 7.86
N VAL A 242 9.55 24.10 6.78
CA VAL A 242 8.36 23.23 6.88
C VAL A 242 8.63 22.00 7.75
N ARG A 243 9.85 21.44 7.75
CA ARG A 243 10.20 20.30 8.63
C ARG A 243 10.22 20.69 10.10
N ALA A 244 10.47 21.97 10.41
CA ALA A 244 10.59 22.45 11.77
C ALA A 244 9.22 22.75 12.42
N LEU A 245 8.12 22.70 11.64
CA LEU A 245 6.78 22.89 12.16
C LEU A 245 6.42 21.76 13.15
N PRO A 246 5.86 22.08 14.32
CA PRO A 246 5.68 21.11 15.41
C PRO A 246 4.71 19.96 15.08
N TYR A 247 3.84 20.17 14.09
CA TYR A 247 2.86 19.21 13.61
C TYR A 247 3.31 18.43 12.37
N VAL A 248 4.47 18.73 11.78
CA VAL A 248 5.02 17.99 10.64
C VAL A 248 5.81 16.80 11.16
N ARG A 249 5.42 15.60 10.71
CA ARG A 249 6.04 14.33 11.11
C ARG A 249 7.00 13.78 10.07
N HIS A 250 6.74 14.09 8.81
CA HIS A 250 7.58 13.67 7.70
C HIS A 250 7.53 14.72 6.60
N ALA A 251 8.64 14.91 5.89
CA ALA A 251 8.66 15.68 4.65
C ALA A 251 9.71 15.11 3.71
N VAL A 252 9.44 15.14 2.41
CA VAL A 252 10.39 14.71 1.39
C VAL A 252 10.35 15.71 0.25
N ALA A 253 11.52 16.06 -0.27
CA ALA A 253 11.65 16.87 -1.46
C ALA A 253 11.24 16.09 -2.72
N CYS A 254 11.03 16.81 -3.81
CA CYS A 254 10.79 16.19 -5.11
C CYS A 254 12.06 15.45 -5.57
N GLU A 255 11.92 14.18 -5.96
CA GLU A 255 13.03 13.37 -6.46
C GLU A 255 12.59 12.56 -7.68
N ARG A 256 13.34 12.66 -8.79
CA ARG A 256 13.23 11.80 -9.99
C ARG A 256 11.77 11.52 -10.41
N GLY A 257 10.97 12.58 -10.60
CA GLY A 257 9.58 12.48 -11.05
C GLY A 257 8.54 12.19 -9.96
N ARG A 258 8.96 11.97 -8.70
CA ARG A 258 8.06 11.94 -7.54
C ARG A 258 7.88 13.35 -6.98
N ARG A 259 6.63 13.74 -6.74
CA ARG A 259 6.29 14.99 -6.07
C ARG A 259 6.66 14.91 -4.58
N GLY A 260 7.24 15.98 -4.08
CA GLY A 260 7.53 16.17 -2.67
C GLY A 260 6.23 16.28 -1.88
N HIS A 261 6.30 15.89 -0.62
CA HIS A 261 5.15 15.94 0.26
C HIS A 261 5.57 16.13 1.71
N ALA A 262 4.70 16.74 2.50
CA ALA A 262 4.75 16.74 3.96
C ALA A 262 3.60 15.89 4.50
N VAL A 263 3.83 15.17 5.60
CA VAL A 263 2.80 14.53 6.41
C VAL A 263 2.72 15.23 7.76
N LEU A 264 1.53 15.67 8.11
CA LEU A 264 1.22 16.34 9.37
C LEU A 264 0.23 15.51 10.21
N ASP A 265 0.27 15.65 11.52
CA ASP A 265 -0.82 15.20 12.39
C ASP A 265 -1.85 16.32 12.64
N ALA A 266 -3.04 15.95 13.12
CA ALA A 266 -4.11 16.85 13.55
C ALA A 266 -5.13 16.09 14.41
N ASP A 267 -5.84 16.79 15.29
CA ASP A 267 -6.88 16.21 16.14
C ASP A 267 -8.25 16.17 15.42
N SER A 268 -8.43 16.97 14.37
CA SER A 268 -9.63 16.99 13.53
C SER A 268 -9.35 17.20 12.04
N PRO A 269 -10.31 16.89 11.14
CA PRO A 269 -10.22 17.23 9.72
C PRO A 269 -10.08 18.73 9.45
N GLU A 270 -10.72 19.57 10.27
CA GLU A 270 -10.67 21.02 10.16
C GLU A 270 -9.27 21.54 10.49
N GLU A 271 -8.68 21.04 11.56
CA GLU A 271 -7.31 21.39 11.94
C GLU A 271 -6.30 20.90 10.90
N ALA A 272 -6.48 19.69 10.36
CA ALA A 272 -5.65 19.18 9.28
C ALA A 272 -5.66 20.11 8.06
N ARG A 273 -6.84 20.64 7.70
CA ARG A 273 -7.02 21.61 6.60
C ARG A 273 -6.30 22.93 6.89
N GLU A 274 -6.39 23.42 8.12
CA GLU A 274 -5.73 24.67 8.55
C GLU A 274 -4.21 24.54 8.52
N ARG A 275 -3.66 23.50 9.15
CA ARG A 275 -2.21 23.19 9.13
C ARG A 275 -1.71 22.97 7.70
N ALA A 276 -2.50 22.32 6.84
CA ALA A 276 -2.15 22.15 5.44
C ALA A 276 -2.09 23.47 4.65
N HIS A 277 -3.01 24.40 4.94
CA HIS A 277 -2.99 25.74 4.35
C HIS A 277 -1.75 26.52 4.80
N ASP A 278 -1.37 26.43 6.07
CA ASP A 278 -0.16 27.06 6.59
C ASP A 278 1.12 26.53 5.93
N ILE A 279 1.24 25.21 5.77
CA ILE A 279 2.37 24.60 5.05
C ILE A 279 2.46 25.12 3.61
N ARG A 280 1.33 25.18 2.89
CA ARG A 280 1.30 25.66 1.50
C ARG A 280 1.71 27.13 1.39
N ARG A 281 1.32 27.96 2.36
CA ARG A 281 1.71 29.37 2.43
C ARG A 281 3.21 29.53 2.71
N LEU A 282 3.81 28.65 3.49
CA LEU A 282 5.25 28.68 3.80
C LEU A 282 6.11 28.06 2.70
N ALA A 283 5.58 27.07 1.98
CA ALA A 283 6.29 26.37 0.90
C ALA A 283 6.25 27.12 -0.44
N GLY A 284 5.33 28.09 -0.60
CA GLY A 284 5.15 28.94 -1.78
C GLY A 284 5.90 30.26 -1.72
#